data_AF-A0A5J4W0E5-F1
#
_entry.id   AF-A0A5J4W0E5-F1
#
_cell.length_a   1.000
_cell.length_b   1.000
_cell.length_c   1.000
_cell.angle_alpha   90.00
_cell.angle_beta   90.00
_cell.angle_gamma   90.00
#
_symmetry.space_group_name_H-M   'P 1'
#
loop_
_entity.id
_entity.type
_entity.pdbx_description
1 polymer ?
#
loop_
_entity_poly.entity_id
_entity_poly.type
_entity_poly.pdbx_seq_one_letter_code
_entity_poly.pdbx_strand_id
1 'polypeptide(L)'
;GGLYQISSYIIRNGSYEDGQRIGIEVDMTSNPRKVVFYVDDVEQPYYVIGIPPEIRFWACTYYKSSSFTVTKFVRLVKSTAQGVVGSQALEWGKEWK
;
A
#
# COMPACT_ATOMS: atom_id res chain seq x y z
N GLY A 1 6.96 1.49 7.92
CA GLY A 1 5.92 0.52 7.65
C GLY A 1 6.50 -0.37 6.60
N GLY A 2 6.71 -1.65 6.89
CA GLY A 2 7.34 -2.51 5.89
C GLY A 2 6.32 -3.11 4.94
N LEU A 3 6.77 -3.42 3.73
CA LEU A 3 6.01 -4.16 2.74
C LEU A 3 6.49 -5.61 2.74
N TYR A 4 5.56 -6.55 2.62
CA TYR A 4 5.83 -7.99 2.64
C TYR A 4 5.30 -8.67 1.37
N GLN A 5 6.15 -9.45 0.70
CA GLN A 5 5.73 -10.36 -0.37
C GLN A 5 6.66 -11.57 -0.49
N ILE A 6 6.07 -12.78 -0.62
CA ILE A 6 6.72 -14.06 -0.97
C ILE A 6 8.11 -14.16 -0.31
N SER A 7 8.14 -14.15 1.03
CA SER A 7 9.35 -14.26 1.87
C SER A 7 10.34 -13.07 1.91
N SER A 8 10.05 -11.94 1.26
CA SER A 8 10.84 -10.71 1.41
C SER A 8 10.11 -9.65 2.27
N TYR A 9 10.83 -9.09 3.24
CA TYR A 9 10.40 -7.94 4.05
C TYR A 9 11.35 -6.79 3.79
N ILE A 10 10.82 -5.64 3.37
CA ILE A 10 11.62 -4.44 3.18
C ILE A 10 11.04 -3.30 4.02
N ILE A 11 11.89 -2.63 4.79
CA ILE A 11 11.54 -1.42 5.54
C ILE A 11 11.92 -0.24 4.68
N ARG A 12 11.00 0.21 3.83
CA ARG A 12 11.27 1.32 2.92
C ARG A 12 10.18 2.40 2.88
N ASN A 13 8.99 2.10 3.38
CA ASN A 13 7.97 3.12 3.68
C ASN A 13 8.07 3.56 5.15
N GLY A 14 7.59 4.77 5.45
CA GLY A 14 7.59 5.35 6.79
C GLY A 14 6.78 4.49 7.77
N SER A 15 7.26 4.35 9.01
CA SER A 15 6.45 3.80 10.11
C SER A 15 5.21 4.65 10.32
N TYR A 16 4.22 4.04 10.95
CA TYR A 16 3.03 4.73 11.41
C TYR A 16 2.81 4.43 12.89
N GLU A 17 2.06 5.29 13.53
CA GLU A 17 1.75 5.26 14.96
C GLU A 17 0.23 5.22 15.17
N ASP A 18 -0.18 4.97 16.41
CA ASP A 18 -1.58 4.96 16.80
C ASP A 18 -2.24 6.32 16.53
N GLY A 19 -3.45 6.28 15.98
CA GLY A 19 -4.20 7.48 15.62
C GLY A 19 -3.93 8.01 14.21
N GLN A 20 -2.88 7.54 13.53
CA GLN A 20 -2.62 7.89 12.14
C GLN A 20 -3.52 7.11 11.17
N ARG A 21 -3.78 7.71 10.01
CA ARG A 21 -4.57 7.10 8.95
C ARG A 21 -3.69 6.41 7.92
N ILE A 22 -3.93 5.12 7.73
CA ILE A 22 -3.30 4.35 6.65
C ILE A 22 -4.23 4.27 5.45
N GLY A 23 -3.70 4.61 4.28
CA GLY A 23 -4.41 4.54 3.01
C GLY A 23 -3.78 3.53 2.06
N ILE A 24 -4.63 2.83 1.31
CA ILE A 24 -4.22 2.00 0.18
C ILE A 24 -5.09 2.40 -1.00
N GLU A 25 -4.44 2.72 -2.11
CA GLU A 25 -5.10 2.96 -3.38
C GLU A 25 -4.67 1.90 -4.38
N VAL A 26 -5.63 1.24 -5.02
CA VAL A 26 -5.36 0.22 -6.03
C VAL A 26 -5.90 0.68 -7.37
N ASP A 27 -4.99 0.91 -8.31
CA ASP A 27 -5.33 1.22 -9.69
C ASP A 27 -5.35 -0.06 -10.52
N MET A 28 -6.57 -0.55 -10.76
CA MET A 28 -6.83 -1.73 -11.59
C MET A 28 -6.89 -1.41 -13.09
N THR A 29 -6.86 -0.13 -13.46
CA THR A 29 -7.00 0.34 -14.85
C THR A 29 -5.67 0.61 -15.53
N SER A 30 -4.63 0.93 -14.74
CA SER A 30 -3.28 1.12 -15.27
C SER A 30 -2.66 -0.19 -15.76
N ASN A 31 -1.73 -0.09 -16.70
CA ASN A 31 -0.89 -1.20 -17.13
C ASN A 31 0.59 -0.78 -17.04
N PRO A 32 1.37 -1.30 -16.07
CA PRO A 32 0.98 -2.31 -15.08
C PRO A 32 -0.02 -1.78 -14.05
N ARG A 33 -0.90 -2.66 -13.53
CA ARG A 33 -1.77 -2.36 -12.38
C ARG A 33 -0.90 -2.05 -11.17
N LYS A 34 -1.30 -1.08 -10.34
CA LYS A 34 -0.45 -0.62 -9.24
C LYS A 34 -1.19 -0.43 -7.91
N VAL A 35 -0.44 -0.52 -6.81
CA VAL A 35 -0.88 -0.26 -5.44
C VAL A 35 0.01 0.80 -4.82
N VAL A 36 -0.60 1.87 -4.31
CA VAL A 36 0.08 2.98 -3.66
C VAL A 36 -0.38 3.08 -2.21
N PHE A 37 0.53 3.46 -1.30
CA PHE A 37 0.31 3.50 0.13
C PHE A 37 0.40 4.93 0.65
N TYR A 38 -0.32 5.22 1.73
CA TYR A 38 -0.36 6.54 2.35
C TYR A 38 -0.30 6.44 3.87
N VAL A 39 0.34 7.41 4.52
CA VAL A 39 0.27 7.65 5.97
C VAL A 39 -0.15 9.10 6.16
N ASP A 40 -1.27 9.34 6.86
CA ASP A 40 -1.91 10.66 7.01
C ASP A 40 -2.08 11.41 5.67
N ASP A 41 -2.57 10.67 4.67
CA ASP A 41 -2.77 11.14 3.29
C ASP A 41 -1.47 11.55 2.56
N VAL A 42 -0.29 11.29 3.14
CA VAL A 42 1.03 11.46 2.50
C VAL A 42 1.44 10.18 1.76
N GLU A 43 1.61 10.29 0.44
CA GLU A 43 2.04 9.19 -0.44
C GLU A 43 3.41 8.64 -0.04
N GLN A 44 3.52 7.31 0.01
CA GLN A 44 4.74 6.61 0.38
C GLN A 44 5.58 6.26 -0.87
N PRO A 45 6.92 6.29 -0.77
CA PRO A 45 7.81 6.15 -1.93
C PRO A 45 7.82 4.75 -2.57
N TYR A 46 7.52 3.70 -1.82
CA TYR A 46 7.50 2.34 -2.36
C TYR A 46 6.07 1.90 -2.64
N TYR A 47 5.85 1.53 -3.90
CA TYR A 47 4.55 1.11 -4.43
C TYR A 47 4.71 -0.20 -5.21
N VAL A 48 3.63 -0.97 -5.33
CA VAL A 48 3.67 -2.28 -6.00
C VAL A 48 3.08 -2.16 -7.40
N ILE A 49 3.69 -2.81 -8.38
CA ILE A 49 3.21 -2.88 -9.77
C ILE A 49 3.02 -4.33 -10.21
N GLY A 50 2.19 -4.56 -11.24
CA GLY A 50 2.01 -5.88 -11.85
C GLY A 50 1.09 -6.80 -11.05
N ILE A 51 0.23 -6.25 -10.18
CA ILE A 51 -0.69 -7.06 -9.37
C ILE A 51 -1.69 -7.86 -10.25
N PRO A 52 -2.22 -8.99 -9.76
CA PRO A 52 -3.20 -9.81 -10.47
C PRO A 52 -4.50 -9.03 -10.79
N PRO A 53 -5.31 -9.50 -11.76
CA PRO A 53 -6.59 -8.87 -12.10
C PRO A 53 -7.66 -9.03 -11.01
N GLU A 54 -7.46 -9.94 -10.06
CA GLU A 54 -8.37 -10.20 -8.93
C GLU A 54 -7.61 -10.01 -7.63
N ILE A 55 -8.19 -9.25 -6.71
CA ILE A 55 -7.58 -8.90 -5.42
C ILE A 55 -8.63 -8.96 -4.30
N ARG A 56 -8.13 -9.06 -3.05
CA ARG A 56 -8.93 -8.88 -1.84
C ARG A 56 -8.17 -7.96 -0.89
N PHE A 57 -8.89 -7.07 -0.21
CA PHE A 57 -8.33 -6.30 0.89
C PHE A 57 -8.37 -7.15 2.16
N TRP A 58 -7.24 -7.24 2.86
CA TRP A 58 -7.13 -7.94 4.13
C TRP A 58 -6.43 -7.03 5.14
N ALA A 59 -6.90 -7.07 6.39
CA ALA A 59 -6.31 -6.34 7.50
C ALA A 59 -6.06 -7.33 8.64
N CYS A 60 -4.89 -7.20 9.28
CA CYS A 60 -4.44 -8.07 10.35
C CYS A 60 -3.89 -7.24 11.49
N THR A 61 -4.32 -7.55 12.71
CA THR A 61 -3.83 -6.94 13.95
C THR A 61 -3.01 -7.96 14.72
N TYR A 62 -1.81 -7.58 15.17
CA TYR A 62 -0.88 -8.51 15.83
C TYR A 62 -1.05 -8.54 17.37
N TYR A 63 -1.13 -7.37 18.01
CA TYR A 63 -1.18 -7.28 19.47
C TYR A 63 -2.61 -7.41 20.01
N LYS A 64 -2.72 -7.93 21.24
CA LYS A 64 -4.01 -8.02 21.94
C LYS A 64 -4.61 -6.64 22.11
N SER A 65 -5.93 -6.54 21.92
CA SER A 65 -6.71 -5.29 21.99
C SER A 65 -6.38 -4.25 20.92
N SER A 66 -5.51 -4.55 19.96
CA SER A 66 -5.36 -3.72 18.76
C SER A 66 -6.67 -3.71 17.98
N SER A 67 -7.03 -2.53 17.49
CA SER A 67 -8.20 -2.35 16.64
C SER A 67 -7.92 -1.26 15.63
N PHE A 68 -8.71 -1.24 14.56
CA PHE A 68 -8.70 -0.18 13.58
C PHE A 68 -10.13 0.12 13.18
N THR A 69 -10.35 1.33 12.67
CA THR A 69 -11.65 1.74 12.11
C THR A 69 -11.48 2.01 10.63
N VAL A 70 -12.35 1.43 9.80
CA VAL A 70 -12.41 1.77 8.38
C VAL A 70 -13.13 3.10 8.23
N THR A 71 -12.38 4.16 7.96
CA THR A 71 -12.93 5.53 7.83
C THR A 71 -13.38 5.86 6.40
N LYS A 72 -12.85 5.16 5.39
CA LYS A 72 -13.17 5.40 3.98
C LYS A 72 -12.98 4.12 3.16
N PHE A 73 -13.99 3.73 2.39
CA PHE A 73 -13.91 2.68 1.38
C PHE A 73 -14.71 3.13 0.15
N VAL A 74 -14.01 3.64 -0.86
CA VAL A 74 -14.64 4.27 -2.02
C VAL A 74 -13.96 3.83 -3.30
N ARG A 75 -14.73 3.82 -4.40
CA ARG A 75 -14.20 3.71 -5.75
C ARG A 75 -13.89 5.10 -6.28
N LEU A 76 -12.63 5.36 -6.62
CA LEU A 76 -12.22 6.61 -7.26
C LEU A 76 -12.38 6.49 -8.79
N VAL A 77 -12.74 7.60 -9.44
CA VAL A 77 -12.84 7.68 -10.91
C VAL A 77 -11.45 7.83 -11.55
N LYS A 78 -10.53 8.48 -10.84
CA LYS A 78 -9.14 8.68 -11.25
C LYS A 78 -8.23 8.43 -10.06
N SER A 79 -7.04 7.89 -10.34
CA SER A 79 -6.00 7.72 -9.33
C SER A 79 -5.61 9.05 -8.69
N THR A 80 -5.42 9.05 -7.36
CA THR A 80 -4.93 10.22 -6.60
C THR A 80 -3.42 10.22 -6.43
N ALA A 81 -2.75 9.11 -6.73
CA ALA A 81 -1.30 9.00 -6.67
C ALA A 81 -0.61 9.97 -7.64
N GLN A 82 0.29 10.79 -7.10
CA GLN A 82 1.06 11.79 -7.86
C GLN A 82 2.50 11.33 -8.10
N GLY A 83 2.98 10.37 -7.30
CA GLY A 83 4.38 10.00 -7.23
C GLY A 83 5.17 10.96 -6.34
N VAL A 84 6.15 10.41 -5.62
CA VAL A 84 7.05 11.17 -4.74
C VAL A 84 8.50 11.08 -5.20
N VAL A 85 9.33 12.05 -4.81
CA VAL A 85 10.77 12.00 -5.16
C VAL A 85 11.41 10.77 -4.52
N GLY A 86 12.20 10.04 -5.30
CA GLY A 86 12.81 8.78 -4.86
C GLY A 86 11.85 7.59 -4.84
N SER A 87 10.70 7.69 -5.52
CA SER A 87 9.77 6.57 -5.64
C SER A 87 10.41 5.36 -6.31
N GLN A 88 10.08 4.17 -5.83
CA GLN A 88 10.54 2.91 -6.41
C GLN A 88 9.37 1.92 -6.53
N ALA A 89 9.20 1.42 -7.75
CA ALA A 89 8.24 0.36 -8.05
C ALA A 89 8.78 -1.00 -7.62
N LEU A 90 7.95 -1.78 -6.95
CA LEU A 90 8.20 -3.16 -6.58
C LEU A 90 7.31 -4.08 -7.41
N GLU A 91 7.91 -5.03 -8.12
CA GLU A 91 7.14 -5.91 -8.99
C GLU A 91 6.50 -7.05 -8.19
N TRP A 92 5.19 -7.21 -8.37
CA TRP A 92 4.46 -8.31 -7.77
C TRP A 92 5.00 -9.65 -8.27
N GLY A 93 5.22 -10.59 -7.36
CA GLY A 93 5.64 -11.95 -7.67
C GLY A 93 7.16 -12.11 -7.67
N LYS A 94 7.91 -11.04 -7.42
CA LYS A 94 9.38 -11.04 -7.37
C LYS A 94 9.87 -10.75 -5.97
N GLU A 95 11.07 -11.21 -5.67
CA GLU A 95 11.78 -10.80 -4.46
C GLU A 95 12.10 -9.31 -4.52
N TRP A 96 11.84 -8.61 -3.42
CA TRP A 96 12.17 -7.20 -3.29
C TRP A 96 13.52 -7.03 -2.62
N LYS A 97 14.35 -6.13 -3.17
CA LYS A 97 15.69 -5.80 -2.67
C LYS A 97 15.73 -4.36 -2.19
#